data_AF-A0A1I7RT67-F1
#
_entry.id   AF-A0A1I7RT67-F1
#
_cell.length_a   1.000
_cell.length_b   1.000
_cell.length_c   1.000
_cell.angle_alpha   90.00
_cell.angle_beta   90.00
_cell.angle_gamma   90.00
#
_symmetry.space_group_name_H-M   'P 1'
#
loop_
_entity.id
_entity.type
_entity.pdbx_description
1 polymer ?
#
loop_
_entity_poly.entity_id
_entity_poly.type
_entity_poly.pdbx_seq_one_letter_code
_entity_poly.pdbx_strand_id
1 'polypeptide(L)'
;MANNVKLDRRFDWVGPPDPLSKIRSIRLRRVDNETNLERDYRLARESLNEWNSDFWRRHNQEFERCKSEFVAKKKETLGKLTQVSAEEMSVFYRDFLNQRRSELANYNSEWYRRNFSLIWPALKVNLIRVRRLILRR
;
A
#
# COMPACT_ATOMS: atom_id res chain seq x y z
N MET A 1 9.74 -12.17 -10.84
CA MET A 1 9.91 -13.63 -10.64
C MET A 1 9.51 -13.98 -9.22
N ALA A 2 8.23 -14.29 -8.96
CA ALA A 2 7.75 -14.76 -7.65
C ALA A 2 6.40 -15.49 -7.83
N ASN A 3 6.37 -16.55 -8.63
CA ASN A 3 5.10 -17.20 -9.03
C ASN A 3 5.07 -18.71 -8.75
N ASN A 4 5.70 -19.20 -7.68
CA ASN A 4 5.59 -20.63 -7.33
C ASN A 4 5.62 -20.95 -5.83
N VAL A 5 5.08 -20.08 -4.99
CA VAL A 5 4.72 -20.49 -3.62
C VAL A 5 3.31 -21.10 -3.67
N LYS A 6 3.20 -22.41 -3.41
CA LYS A 6 1.90 -23.06 -3.16
C LYS A 6 1.35 -22.51 -1.83
N LEU A 7 0.56 -21.45 -1.93
CA LEU A 7 -0.06 -20.82 -0.77
C LEU A 7 -1.25 -21.66 -0.32
N ASP A 8 -1.38 -21.85 1.00
CA ASP A 8 -2.52 -22.54 1.59
C ASP A 8 -3.81 -21.78 1.22
N ARG A 9 -4.74 -22.48 0.57
CA ARG A 9 -6.05 -21.94 0.15
C ARG A 9 -7.02 -21.78 1.33
N ARG A 10 -6.58 -22.03 2.58
CA ARG A 10 -7.37 -21.86 3.81
C ARG A 10 -7.19 -20.52 4.51
N PHE A 11 -6.12 -19.79 4.22
CA PHE A 11 -5.83 -18.53 4.90
C PHE A 11 -5.50 -17.40 3.93
N ASP A 12 -5.74 -16.16 4.36
CA ASP A 12 -5.19 -14.99 3.68
C ASP A 12 -3.68 -14.94 3.96
N TRP A 13 -2.89 -14.62 2.95
CA TRP A 13 -1.44 -14.57 3.06
C TRP A 13 -0.94 -13.12 3.06
N VAL A 14 -0.04 -12.81 3.98
CA VAL A 14 0.64 -11.51 4.07
C VAL A 14 2.13 -11.72 3.89
N GLY A 15 2.69 -11.08 2.87
CA GLY A 15 4.08 -11.22 2.50
C GLY A 15 5.05 -10.36 3.32
N PRO A 16 6.36 -10.48 3.03
CA PRO A 16 7.35 -9.53 3.52
C PRO A 16 7.04 -8.11 2.99
N PRO A 17 7.56 -7.07 3.65
CA PRO A 17 7.47 -5.70 3.15
C PRO A 17 8.11 -5.59 1.77
N ASP A 18 7.45 -4.92 0.82
CA ASP A 18 8.05 -4.60 -0.48
C ASP A 18 9.27 -3.69 -0.27
N PRO A 19 10.40 -3.95 -0.96
CA PRO A 19 11.63 -3.20 -0.73
C PRO A 19 11.51 -1.71 -1.07
N LEU A 20 10.60 -1.32 -1.98
CA LEU A 20 10.41 0.04 -2.44
C LEU A 20 9.23 0.71 -1.72
N SER A 21 8.03 0.13 -1.81
CA SER A 21 6.83 0.73 -1.21
C SER A 21 6.76 0.59 0.32
N LYS A 22 7.53 -0.35 0.89
CA LYS A 22 7.49 -0.77 2.31
C LYS A 22 6.15 -1.35 2.75
N ILE A 23 5.20 -1.52 1.84
CA ILE A 23 3.89 -2.13 2.10
C ILE A 23 4.00 -3.65 1.93
N ARG A 24 3.32 -4.40 2.82
CA ARG A 24 3.24 -5.86 2.72
C ARG A 24 2.25 -6.24 1.63
N SER A 25 2.67 -7.14 0.75
CA SER A 25 1.76 -7.73 -0.24
C SER A 25 0.73 -8.62 0.46
N ILE A 26 -0.53 -8.55 0.03
CA ILE A 26 -1.61 -9.37 0.57
C ILE A 26 -2.17 -10.20 -0.57
N ARG A 27 -2.22 -11.51 -0.40
CA ARG A 27 -2.94 -12.41 -1.30
C ARG A 27 -4.12 -13.00 -0.56
N LEU A 28 -5.32 -12.73 -1.08
CA LEU A 28 -6.54 -13.20 -0.43
C LEU A 28 -6.82 -14.63 -0.81
N ARG A 29 -7.39 -15.35 0.15
CA ARG A 29 -7.80 -16.73 0.00
C ARG A 29 -8.83 -16.91 -1.12
N ARG A 30 -8.67 -17.96 -1.91
CA ARG A 30 -9.64 -18.36 -2.95
C ARG A 30 -10.50 -19.52 -2.45
N VAL A 31 -11.82 -19.37 -2.51
CA VAL A 31 -12.79 -20.42 -2.16
C VAL A 31 -13.12 -21.21 -3.42
N ASP A 32 -13.14 -22.53 -3.35
CA ASP A 32 -13.33 -23.38 -4.54
C ASP A 32 -14.71 -23.17 -5.21
N ASN A 33 -15.75 -22.90 -4.42
CA ASN A 33 -17.09 -22.54 -4.90
C ASN A 33 -17.39 -21.05 -4.67
N GLU A 34 -16.44 -20.16 -5.01
CA GLU A 34 -16.66 -18.72 -4.92
C GLU A 34 -17.78 -18.26 -5.86
N THR A 35 -18.75 -17.52 -5.32
CA THR A 35 -19.73 -16.82 -6.18
C THR A 35 -19.04 -15.70 -6.95
N ASN A 36 -19.64 -15.23 -8.06
CA ASN A 36 -19.11 -14.08 -8.79
C ASN A 36 -18.93 -12.86 -7.87
N LEU A 37 -19.85 -12.63 -6.94
CA LEU A 37 -19.75 -11.54 -5.97
C LEU A 37 -18.58 -11.71 -4.98
N GLU A 38 -18.31 -12.93 -4.51
CA GLU A 38 -17.14 -13.21 -3.67
C GLU A 38 -15.83 -12.99 -4.42
N ARG A 39 -15.79 -13.38 -5.70
CA ARG A 39 -14.65 -13.17 -6.61
C ARG A 39 -14.40 -11.68 -6.84
N ASP A 40 -15.44 -10.94 -7.22
CA ASP A 40 -15.35 -9.52 -7.55
C ASP A 40 -14.90 -8.71 -6.32
N TYR A 41 -15.46 -9.03 -5.14
CA TYR A 41 -15.03 -8.41 -3.89
C TYR A 41 -13.56 -8.70 -3.56
N ARG A 42 -13.11 -9.95 -3.76
CA ARG A 42 -11.71 -10.32 -3.57
C ARG A 42 -10.79 -9.55 -4.53
N LEU A 43 -11.11 -9.54 -5.81
CA LEU A 43 -10.33 -8.83 -6.83
C LEU A 43 -10.28 -7.32 -6.58
N ALA A 44 -11.39 -6.72 -6.15
CA ALA A 44 -11.43 -5.30 -5.82
C ALA A 44 -10.51 -4.95 -4.63
N ARG A 45 -10.44 -5.82 -3.62
CA ARG A 45 -9.49 -5.66 -2.49
C ARG A 45 -8.04 -5.85 -2.92
N GLU A 46 -7.75 -6.85 -3.74
CA GLU A 46 -6.41 -7.09 -4.28
C GLU A 46 -5.95 -5.89 -5.11
N SER A 47 -6.79 -5.38 -6.00
CA SER A 47 -6.52 -4.19 -6.81
C SER A 47 -6.32 -2.92 -5.96
N LEU A 48 -7.09 -2.73 -4.88
CA LEU A 48 -6.89 -1.63 -3.95
C LEU A 48 -5.53 -1.71 -3.24
N ASN A 49 -5.13 -2.90 -2.80
CA ASN A 49 -3.83 -3.12 -2.17
C ASN A 49 -2.67 -2.88 -3.15
N GLU A 50 -2.80 -3.33 -4.40
CA GLU A 50 -1.82 -3.08 -5.46
C GLU A 50 -1.68 -1.58 -5.74
N TRP A 51 -2.80 -0.89 -5.96
CA TRP A 51 -2.83 0.56 -6.16
C TRP A 51 -2.17 1.34 -5.01
N ASN A 52 -2.46 0.94 -3.76
CA ASN A 52 -1.83 1.52 -2.58
C ASN A 52 -0.31 1.31 -2.59
N SER A 53 0.14 0.07 -2.84
CA SER A 53 1.57 -0.25 -2.93
C SER A 53 2.27 0.54 -4.03
N ASP A 54 1.65 0.69 -5.20
CA ASP A 54 2.22 1.42 -6.33
C ASP A 54 2.31 2.93 -6.09
N PHE A 55 1.36 3.51 -5.35
CA PHE A 55 1.47 4.90 -4.91
C PHE A 55 2.71 5.09 -4.03
N TRP A 56 2.85 4.29 -2.97
CA TRP A 56 3.97 4.41 -2.04
C TRP A 56 5.31 4.00 -2.65
N ARG A 57 5.33 3.09 -3.63
CA ARG A 57 6.52 2.77 -4.42
C ARG A 57 7.06 4.04 -5.08
N ARG A 58 6.21 4.76 -5.83
CA ARG A 58 6.60 6.00 -6.53
C ARG A 58 6.98 7.10 -5.54
N HIS A 59 6.18 7.28 -4.49
CA HIS A 59 6.43 8.29 -3.47
C HIS A 59 7.77 8.09 -2.76
N ASN A 60 8.09 6.85 -2.36
CA ASN A 60 9.34 6.53 -1.67
C ASN A 60 10.56 6.65 -2.59
N GLN A 61 10.44 6.25 -3.86
CA GLN A 61 11.52 6.44 -4.84
C GLN A 61 11.85 7.93 -5.01
N GLU A 62 10.81 8.76 -5.12
CA GLU A 62 10.97 10.21 -5.25
C GLU A 62 11.53 10.83 -3.98
N PHE A 63 11.10 10.36 -2.81
CA PHE A 63 11.65 10.78 -1.52
C PHE A 63 13.15 10.50 -1.42
N GLU A 64 13.60 9.27 -1.73
CA GLU A 64 15.03 8.92 -1.66
C GLU A 64 15.85 9.73 -2.67
N ARG A 65 15.30 9.98 -3.87
CA ARG A 65 15.92 10.86 -4.87
C ARG A 65 16.11 12.27 -4.32
N CYS A 66 15.04 12.94 -3.90
CA CYS A 66 15.10 14.31 -3.38
C CYS A 66 15.98 14.41 -2.12
N LYS A 67 15.94 13.40 -1.26
CA LYS A 67 16.79 13.33 -0.06
C LYS A 67 18.26 13.25 -0.44
N SER A 68 18.61 12.41 -1.42
CA SER A 68 19.99 12.27 -1.88
C SER A 68 20.53 13.57 -2.49
N GLU A 69 19.71 14.27 -3.27
CA GLU A 69 20.03 15.58 -3.85
C GLU A 69 20.23 16.65 -2.77
N PHE A 70 19.34 16.69 -1.77
CA PHE A 70 19.46 17.61 -0.65
C PHE A 70 20.75 17.39 0.13
N VAL A 71 21.07 16.13 0.45
CA VAL A 71 22.29 15.76 1.18
C VAL A 71 23.55 16.10 0.36
N ALA A 72 23.54 15.84 -0.95
CA ALA A 72 24.67 16.18 -1.82
C ALA A 72 24.94 17.68 -1.82
N LYS A 73 23.89 18.50 -2.03
CA LYS A 73 23.98 19.98 -2.03
C LYS A 73 24.48 20.53 -0.68
N LYS A 74 24.03 19.95 0.43
CA LYS A 74 24.49 20.37 1.77
C LYS A 74 25.95 20.02 2.02
N LYS A 75 26.42 18.85 1.58
CA LYS A 75 27.84 18.46 1.67
C LYS A 75 28.77 19.35 0.85
N GLU A 76 28.31 19.88 -0.28
CA GLU A 76 29.07 20.86 -1.06
C GLU A 76 29.24 22.19 -0.29
N THR A 77 28.22 22.59 0.47
CA THR A 77 28.23 23.86 1.23
C THR A 77 28.99 23.74 2.56
N LEU A 78 28.82 22.62 3.28
CA LEU A 78 29.40 22.39 4.61
C LEU A 78 30.80 21.77 4.57
N GLY A 79 31.26 21.32 3.39
CA GLY A 79 32.47 20.53 3.23
C GLY A 79 32.24 19.02 3.36
N LYS A 80 33.05 18.22 2.66
CA LYS A 80 32.86 16.76 2.48
C LYS A 80 32.86 15.92 3.77
N LEU A 81 33.45 16.42 4.86
CA LEU A 81 33.60 15.71 6.13
C LEU A 81 32.41 15.90 7.08
N THR A 82 31.53 16.85 6.76
CA THR A 82 30.47 17.30 7.66
C THR A 82 29.18 16.57 7.32
N GLN A 83 28.58 15.88 8.29
CA GLN A 83 27.28 15.25 8.12
C GLN A 83 26.16 16.29 8.20
N VAL A 84 25.09 16.09 7.44
CA VAL A 84 23.90 16.95 7.48
C VAL A 84 23.24 16.78 8.85
N SER A 85 22.99 17.89 9.54
CA SER A 85 22.43 17.84 10.90
C SER A 85 20.96 17.42 10.88
N ALA A 86 20.45 16.97 12.04
CA ALA A 86 19.02 16.67 12.19
C ALA A 86 18.13 17.90 11.93
N GLU A 87 18.59 19.10 12.29
CA GLU A 87 17.88 20.35 12.04
C GLU A 87 17.74 20.62 10.54
N GLU A 88 18.82 20.46 9.77
CA GLU A 88 18.78 20.61 8.31
C GLU A 88 17.89 19.55 7.65
N MET A 89 17.95 18.30 8.12
CA MET A 89 17.07 17.24 7.64
C MET A 89 15.60 17.52 7.95
N SER A 90 15.29 18.16 9.08
CA SER A 90 13.92 18.55 9.44
C SER A 90 13.34 19.56 8.44
N VAL A 91 14.16 20.51 7.97
CA VAL A 91 13.78 21.47 6.93
C VAL A 91 13.45 20.74 5.63
N PHE A 92 14.31 19.80 5.20
CA PHE A 92 14.04 18.96 4.04
C PHE A 92 12.71 18.22 4.16
N TYR A 93 12.46 17.56 5.31
CA TYR A 93 11.23 16.78 5.50
C TYR A 93 9.98 17.65 5.42
N ARG A 94 10.00 18.80 6.09
CA ARG A 94 8.89 19.76 6.03
C ARG A 94 8.64 20.22 4.61
N ASP A 95 9.69 20.61 3.89
CA ASP A 95 9.56 21.18 2.56
C ASP A 95 9.09 20.12 1.54
N PHE A 96 9.62 18.90 1.62
CA PHE A 96 9.20 17.76 0.80
C PHE A 96 7.70 17.46 0.97
N LEU A 97 7.22 17.43 2.23
CA LEU A 97 5.82 17.18 2.56
C LEU A 97 4.91 18.33 2.11
N ASN A 98 5.35 19.58 2.30
CA ASN A 98 4.59 20.76 1.88
C ASN A 98 4.40 20.80 0.35
N GLN A 99 5.46 20.51 -0.41
CA GLN A 99 5.39 20.49 -1.87
C GLN A 99 4.43 19.41 -2.41
N ARG A 100 4.28 18.29 -1.69
CA ARG A 100 3.44 17.14 -2.11
C ARG A 100 2.12 17.06 -1.35
N ARG A 101 1.74 18.10 -0.61
CA ARG A 101 0.53 18.10 0.21
C ARG A 101 -0.73 17.82 -0.60
N SER A 102 -0.85 18.40 -1.79
CA SER A 102 -1.99 18.18 -2.69
C SER A 102 -2.05 16.74 -3.21
N GLU A 103 -0.93 16.16 -3.60
CA GLU A 103 -0.83 14.76 -4.04
C GLU A 103 -1.25 13.81 -2.91
N LEU A 104 -0.74 14.02 -1.70
CA LEU A 104 -1.08 13.21 -0.52
C LEU A 104 -2.55 13.37 -0.13
N ALA A 105 -3.11 14.58 -0.23
CA ALA A 105 -4.54 14.81 0.01
C ALA A 105 -5.41 14.07 -1.02
N ASN A 106 -5.04 14.12 -2.30
CA ASN A 106 -5.73 13.41 -3.37
C ASN A 106 -5.64 11.89 -3.17
N TYR A 107 -4.46 11.38 -2.82
CA TYR A 107 -4.24 9.97 -2.49
C TYR A 107 -5.14 9.55 -1.33
N ASN A 108 -5.16 10.29 -0.22
CA ASN A 108 -5.99 9.96 0.94
C ASN A 108 -7.48 9.96 0.57
N SER A 109 -7.94 10.98 -0.15
CA SER A 109 -9.32 11.07 -0.63
C SER A 109 -9.71 9.84 -1.46
N GLU A 110 -8.89 9.47 -2.43
CA GLU A 110 -9.12 8.32 -3.29
C GLU A 110 -9.04 6.99 -2.52
N TRP A 111 -8.10 6.88 -1.58
CA TRP A 111 -7.96 5.72 -0.71
C TRP A 111 -9.21 5.52 0.14
N TYR A 112 -9.74 6.58 0.76
CA TYR A 112 -11.00 6.53 1.51
C TYR A 112 -12.17 6.16 0.60
N ARG A 113 -12.29 6.82 -0.55
CA ARG A 113 -13.37 6.55 -1.52
C ARG A 113 -13.40 5.07 -1.94
N ARG A 114 -12.25 4.49 -2.27
CA ARG A 114 -12.12 3.08 -2.64
C ARG A 114 -12.46 2.16 -1.47
N ASN A 115 -11.95 2.43 -0.27
CA ASN A 115 -12.27 1.63 0.92
C ASN A 115 -13.77 1.67 1.27
N PHE A 116 -14.39 2.85 1.23
CA PHE A 116 -15.84 2.97 1.48
C PHE A 116 -16.67 2.25 0.43
N SER A 117 -16.24 2.26 -0.84
CA SER A 117 -16.92 1.51 -1.91
C SER A 117 -16.96 0.00 -1.67
N LEU A 118 -16.03 -0.53 -0.86
CA LEU A 118 -15.94 -1.95 -0.53
C LEU A 118 -16.89 -2.39 0.60
N ILE A 119 -17.48 -1.47 1.35
CA ILE A 119 -18.36 -1.81 2.50
C ILE A 119 -19.58 -2.59 2.04
N TRP A 120 -20.25 -2.13 0.98
CA TRP A 120 -21.47 -2.77 0.50
C TRP A 120 -21.23 -4.16 -0.11
N PRO A 121 -20.23 -4.35 -1.00
CA PRO A 121 -19.80 -5.69 -1.41
C PRO A 121 -19.41 -6.59 -0.23
N ALA A 122 -18.69 -6.06 0.76
CA ALA A 122 -18.30 -6.81 1.95
C ALA A 122 -19.53 -7.34 2.70
N LEU A 123 -20.54 -6.49 2.91
CA LEU A 123 -21.78 -6.89 3.59
C LEU A 123 -22.46 -8.04 2.84
N LYS A 124 -22.67 -7.89 1.51
CA LYS A 124 -23.32 -8.93 0.70
C LYS A 124 -22.54 -10.25 0.72
N VAL A 125 -21.21 -10.21 0.60
CA VAL A 125 -20.35 -11.40 0.67
C VAL A 125 -20.45 -12.07 2.04
N ASN A 126 -20.46 -11.29 3.13
CA ASN A 126 -20.60 -11.85 4.48
C ASN A 126 -21.96 -12.53 4.67
N LEU A 127 -23.04 -11.97 4.13
CA LEU A 127 -24.36 -12.63 4.16
C LEU A 127 -24.35 -13.98 3.43
N ILE A 128 -23.71 -14.07 2.26
CA ILE A 128 -23.54 -15.35 1.52
C ILE A 128 -22.78 -16.36 2.38
N ARG A 129 -21.69 -15.93 3.03
CA ARG A 129 -20.84 -16.80 3.86
C ARG A 129 -21.58 -17.30 5.10
N VAL A 130 -22.32 -16.43 5.79
CA VAL A 130 -23.16 -16.79 6.94
C VAL A 130 -24.25 -17.77 6.52
N ARG A 131 -24.97 -17.50 5.43
CA ARG A 131 -25.98 -18.43 4.90
C ARG A 131 -25.36 -19.80 4.59
N ARG A 132 -24.19 -19.84 3.95
CA ARG A 132 -23.47 -21.09 3.64
C ARG A 132 -23.04 -21.83 4.91
N LEU A 133 -22.68 -21.13 5.97
CA LEU A 133 -22.34 -21.73 7.26
C LEU A 133 -23.56 -22.34 7.95
N ILE A 134 -24.70 -21.64 7.92
CA ILE A 134 -25.96 -22.12 8.51
C ILE A 134 -26.48 -23.35 7.77
N LEU A 135 -26.45 -23.36 6.44
CA LEU A 135 -26.94 -24.47 5.61
C LEU A 135 -26.00 -25.69 5.53
N ARG A 136 -24.78 -25.58 6.07
CA ARG A 136 -23.81 -26.69 6.17
C ARG A 136 -23.86 -27.39 7.54
N ARG A 137 -24.61 -26.84 8.50
CA ARG A 137 -25.12 -27.55 9.67
C ARG A 137 -26.43 -28.21 9.31
#